data_AF-A0A918FFK8-F1
#
_entry.id   AF-A0A918FFK8-F1
#
_cell.length_a   1.000
_cell.length_b   1.000
_cell.length_c   1.000
_cell.angle_alpha   90.00
_cell.angle_beta   90.00
_cell.angle_gamma   90.00
#
_symmetry.space_group_name_H-M   'P 1'
#
loop_
_entity.id
_entity.type
_entity.pdbx_description
1 polymer ?
#
loop_
_entity_poly.entity_id
_entity_poly.type
_entity_poly.pdbx_seq_one_letter_code
_entity_poly.pdbx_strand_id
1 'polypeptide(L)'
;MVAVTVDVAAALLSRRSVNDEGTLGTLLFSLRRSLAQEAIDEQMWEDLEAVLGEYALPAPPAVTVIAKRFRTATTTLVEIVPYLVRPYPVEEMRHLIYVSTEHPHPENARGHVNRFAMAILAVLDLMGDEGV
;
A
#
# COMPACT_ATOMS: atom_id res chain seq x y z
N MET A 1 13.16 -6.18 28.32
CA MET A 1 12.60 -6.32 26.96
C MET A 1 13.66 -6.95 26.08
N VAL A 2 13.46 -8.17 25.61
CA VAL A 2 14.38 -8.82 24.66
C VAL A 2 13.95 -8.41 23.26
N ALA A 3 14.82 -7.71 22.52
CA ALA A 3 14.59 -7.39 21.13
C ALA A 3 14.68 -8.69 20.32
N VAL A 4 13.52 -9.24 19.94
CA VAL A 4 13.44 -10.38 19.03
C VAL A 4 13.67 -9.82 17.62
N THR A 5 14.81 -10.17 17.02
CA THR A 5 15.12 -9.83 15.63
C THR A 5 14.29 -10.70 14.68
N VAL A 6 14.04 -10.19 13.47
CA VAL A 6 13.20 -10.84 12.43
C VAL A 6 13.66 -12.28 12.15
N ASP A 7 14.97 -12.53 12.18
CA ASP A 7 15.55 -13.87 11.98
C ASP A 7 15.23 -14.84 13.12
N VAL A 8 15.18 -14.35 14.36
CA VAL A 8 14.82 -15.16 15.54
C VAL A 8 13.33 -15.44 15.57
N ALA A 9 12.50 -14.48 15.15
CA ALA A 9 11.08 -14.71 14.93
C ALA A 9 10.85 -15.77 13.84
N ALA A 10 11.52 -15.67 12.70
CA ALA A 10 11.42 -16.64 11.60
C ALA A 10 11.85 -18.07 12.00
N ALA A 11 12.92 -18.20 12.81
CA ALA A 11 13.39 -19.48 13.31
C ALA A 11 12.42 -20.13 14.32
N LEU A 12 11.79 -19.33 15.18
CA LEU A 12 10.77 -19.82 16.12
C LEU A 12 9.44 -20.16 15.43
N LEU A 13 9.07 -19.42 14.39
CA LEU A 13 7.92 -19.68 13.53
C LEU A 13 8.06 -21.00 12.77
N SER A 14 9.28 -21.31 12.28
CA SER A 14 9.56 -22.56 11.57
C SER A 14 9.44 -23.81 12.45
N ARG A 15 9.70 -23.69 13.76
CA ARG A 15 9.57 -24.82 14.71
C ARG A 15 8.16 -25.03 15.24
N ARG A 16 7.35 -23.97 15.34
CA ARG A 16 5.99 -24.04 15.92
C ARG A 16 4.89 -24.25 14.87
N SER A 17 5.15 -23.87 13.62
CA SER A 17 4.18 -24.00 12.50
C SER A 17 3.97 -25.43 11.98
N VAL A 18 4.84 -26.39 12.34
CA VAL A 18 4.77 -27.76 11.80
C VAL A 18 3.51 -28.53 12.26
N ASN A 19 2.77 -28.08 13.28
CA ASN A 19 1.70 -28.87 13.90
C ASN A 19 0.29 -28.24 13.95
N ASP A 20 0.05 -27.02 13.45
CA ASP A 20 -1.31 -26.44 13.51
C ASP A 20 -1.61 -25.45 12.37
N GLU A 21 -2.43 -25.91 11.43
CA GLU A 21 -2.87 -25.17 10.24
C GLU A 21 -3.79 -23.97 10.61
N GLY A 22 -4.54 -24.06 11.71
CA GLY A 22 -5.36 -22.95 12.21
C GLY A 22 -4.54 -21.79 12.79
N THR A 23 -3.44 -22.11 13.49
CA THR A 23 -2.48 -21.11 13.97
C THR A 23 -1.76 -20.43 12.80
N LEU A 24 -1.42 -21.17 11.74
CA LEU A 24 -0.80 -20.60 10.54
C LEU A 24 -1.71 -19.61 9.81
N GLY A 25 -3.00 -19.94 9.64
CA GLY A 25 -3.97 -19.03 9.04
C GLY A 25 -4.10 -17.71 9.82
N THR A 26 -4.19 -17.81 11.14
CA THR A 26 -4.31 -16.63 12.03
C THR A 26 -3.05 -15.74 11.96
N LEU A 27 -1.86 -16.34 11.95
CA LEU A 27 -0.60 -15.61 11.85
C LEU A 27 -0.45 -14.93 10.49
N LEU A 28 -0.75 -15.64 9.39
CA LEU A 28 -0.72 -15.09 8.05
C LEU A 28 -1.68 -13.90 7.93
N PHE A 29 -2.91 -14.03 8.45
CA PHE A 29 -3.87 -12.93 8.49
C PHE A 29 -3.34 -11.73 9.29
N SER A 30 -2.77 -11.96 10.48
CA SER A 30 -2.20 -10.86 11.29
C SER A 30 -1.01 -10.18 10.60
N LEU A 31 -0.18 -10.94 9.89
CA LEU A 31 0.96 -10.41 9.14
C LEU A 31 0.48 -9.59 7.95
N ARG A 32 -0.50 -10.11 7.20
CA ARG A 32 -1.13 -9.38 6.09
C ARG A 32 -1.71 -8.05 6.57
N ARG A 33 -2.47 -8.08 7.66
CA ARG A 33 -3.02 -6.87 8.28
C ARG A 33 -1.94 -5.88 8.71
N SER A 34 -0.86 -6.36 9.33
CA SER A 34 0.26 -5.50 9.75
C SER A 34 0.97 -4.86 8.55
N LEU A 35 1.21 -5.61 7.48
CA LEU A 35 1.83 -5.11 6.25
C LEU A 35 0.93 -4.09 5.55
N ALA A 36 -0.39 -4.33 5.51
CA ALA A 36 -1.35 -3.38 4.96
C ALA A 36 -1.34 -2.05 5.73
N GLN A 37 -1.26 -2.08 7.07
CA GLN A 37 -1.17 -0.88 7.90
C GLN A 37 0.13 -0.08 7.69
N GLU A 38 1.21 -0.73 7.26
CA GLU A 38 2.48 -0.06 6.96
C GLU A 38 2.43 0.73 5.65
N ALA A 39 1.67 0.25 4.65
CA ALA A 39 1.47 0.99 3.40
C ALA A 39 0.28 1.95 3.41
N ILE A 40 -0.71 1.68 4.25
CA ILE A 40 -2.01 2.38 4.29
C ILE A 40 -2.23 2.93 5.70
N ASP A 41 -1.57 4.04 5.99
CA ASP A 41 -1.82 4.81 7.22
C ASP A 41 -3.02 5.75 7.06
N GLU A 42 -3.46 6.37 8.16
CA GLU A 42 -4.55 7.36 8.15
C GLU A 42 -4.26 8.51 7.19
N GLN A 43 -2.98 8.89 7.12
CA GLN A 43 -2.54 9.99 6.28
C GLN A 43 -2.68 9.71 4.78
N MET A 44 -2.49 8.46 4.34
CA MET A 44 -2.79 8.04 2.97
C MET A 44 -4.26 8.25 2.63
N TRP A 45 -5.17 7.93 3.55
CA TRP A 45 -6.61 8.16 3.33
C TRP A 45 -6.95 9.64 3.28
N GLU A 46 -6.36 10.47 4.14
CA GLU A 46 -6.50 11.92 4.06
C GLU A 46 -6.00 12.49 2.72
N ASP A 47 -4.86 12.00 2.23
CA ASP A 47 -4.29 12.43 0.96
C ASP A 47 -5.16 12.01 -0.24
N LEU A 48 -5.75 10.81 -0.19
CA LEU A 48 -6.71 10.34 -1.19
C LEU A 48 -8.00 11.18 -1.18
N GLU A 49 -8.56 11.46 -0.01
CA GLU A 49 -9.74 12.33 0.15
C GLU A 49 -9.44 13.76 -0.35
N ALA A 50 -8.26 14.30 -0.06
CA ALA A 50 -7.85 15.62 -0.51
C ALA A 50 -7.74 15.74 -2.05
N VAL A 51 -7.60 14.62 -2.76
CA VAL A 51 -7.42 14.56 -4.22
C VAL A 51 -8.69 14.11 -4.94
N LEU A 52 -9.41 13.14 -4.37
CA LEU A 52 -10.54 12.45 -5.02
C LEU A 52 -11.89 12.76 -4.37
N GLY A 53 -11.91 13.42 -3.22
CA GLY A 53 -13.14 13.83 -2.54
C GLY A 53 -14.03 14.72 -3.40
N GLU A 54 -15.32 14.77 -3.08
CA GLU A 54 -16.37 15.46 -3.86
C GLU A 54 -16.03 16.94 -4.13
N TYR A 55 -15.34 17.59 -3.19
CA TYR A 55 -14.93 19.00 -3.28
C TYR A 55 -13.40 19.18 -3.40
N ALA A 56 -12.67 18.15 -3.83
CA ALA A 56 -11.22 18.13 -3.86
C ALA A 56 -10.62 19.20 -4.79
N LEU A 57 -9.98 20.19 -4.16
CA LEU A 57 -9.20 21.23 -4.83
C LEU A 57 -7.89 21.48 -4.05
N PRO A 58 -6.95 20.53 -4.07
CA PRO A 58 -5.71 20.67 -3.30
C PRO A 58 -4.92 21.88 -3.80
N ALA A 59 -4.44 22.69 -2.86
CA ALA A 59 -3.60 23.83 -3.19
C ALA A 59 -2.32 23.38 -3.93
N PRO A 60 -1.75 24.17 -4.85
CA PRO A 60 -0.53 23.80 -5.58
C PRO A 60 0.64 23.24 -4.73
N PRO A 61 0.98 23.81 -3.55
CA PRO A 61 2.02 23.22 -2.71
C PRO A 61 1.61 21.85 -2.12
N ALA A 62 0.33 21.64 -1.82
CA ALA A 62 -0.17 20.36 -1.33
C ALA A 62 -0.05 19.26 -2.39
N VAL A 63 -0.30 19.58 -3.67
CA VAL A 63 -0.15 18.63 -4.80
C VAL A 63 1.24 17.99 -4.84
N THR A 64 2.29 18.79 -4.63
CA THR A 64 3.67 18.28 -4.66
C THR A 64 3.99 17.41 -3.45
N VAL A 65 3.48 17.79 -2.27
CA VAL A 65 3.64 17.02 -1.03
C VAL A 65 2.92 15.67 -1.14
N ILE A 66 1.67 15.66 -1.61
CA ILE A 66 0.87 14.46 -1.81
C ILE A 66 1.54 13.53 -2.83
N ALA A 67 1.98 14.06 -3.99
CA ALA A 67 2.70 13.26 -4.99
C ALA A 67 3.96 12.58 -4.41
N LYS A 68 4.69 13.26 -3.52
CA LYS A 68 5.86 12.68 -2.86
C LYS A 68 5.46 11.54 -1.91
N ARG A 69 4.40 11.71 -1.12
CA ARG A 69 3.89 10.67 -0.22
C ARG A 69 3.39 9.46 -1.00
N PHE A 70 2.67 9.66 -2.10
CA PHE A 70 2.24 8.60 -3.00
C PHE A 70 3.41 7.80 -3.58
N ARG A 71 4.52 8.46 -3.94
CA ARG A 71 5.74 7.75 -4.36
C ARG A 71 6.33 6.90 -3.23
N THR A 72 6.41 7.44 -2.02
CA THR A 72 6.88 6.68 -0.85
C THR A 72 6.01 5.44 -0.62
N ALA A 73 4.69 5.60 -0.64
CA ALA A 73 3.77 4.49 -0.46
C ALA A 73 3.81 3.48 -1.60
N THR A 74 4.05 3.92 -2.85
CA THR A 74 4.23 3.01 -3.99
C THR A 74 5.39 2.04 -3.74
N THR A 75 6.51 2.50 -3.17
CA THR A 75 7.62 1.62 -2.80
C THR A 75 7.16 0.54 -1.82
N THR A 76 6.42 0.94 -0.78
CA THR A 76 5.89 -0.01 0.20
C THR A 76 4.89 -0.99 -0.44
N LEU A 77 3.96 -0.50 -1.27
CA LEU A 77 2.96 -1.33 -1.96
C LEU A 77 3.63 -2.36 -2.88
N VAL A 78 4.68 -1.98 -3.61
CA VAL A 78 5.44 -2.93 -4.46
C VAL A 78 6.04 -4.07 -3.64
N GLU A 79 6.47 -3.81 -2.41
CA GLU A 79 7.02 -4.82 -1.52
C GLU A 79 5.94 -5.75 -0.93
N ILE A 80 4.78 -5.20 -0.55
CA ILE A 80 3.78 -5.96 0.21
C ILE A 80 2.71 -6.64 -0.65
N VAL A 81 2.28 -6.04 -1.78
CA VAL A 81 1.18 -6.54 -2.62
C VAL A 81 1.36 -8.00 -3.07
N PRO A 82 2.56 -8.51 -3.41
CA PRO A 82 2.77 -9.92 -3.74
C PRO A 82 2.32 -10.91 -2.64
N TYR A 83 2.27 -10.45 -1.39
CA TYR A 83 1.88 -11.27 -0.23
C TYR A 83 0.41 -11.09 0.17
N LEU A 84 -0.23 -10.02 -0.29
CA LEU A 84 -1.57 -9.60 0.10
C LEU A 84 -2.63 -9.92 -0.95
N VAL A 85 -2.31 -9.82 -2.24
CA VAL A 85 -3.29 -10.00 -3.32
C VAL A 85 -2.96 -11.24 -4.14
N ARG A 86 -3.96 -12.13 -4.34
CA ARG A 86 -3.84 -13.32 -5.18
C ARG A 86 -5.04 -13.45 -6.13
N PRO A 87 -4.81 -13.65 -7.45
CA PRO A 87 -3.51 -13.64 -8.13
C PRO A 87 -2.83 -12.26 -8.09
N TYR A 88 -1.51 -12.21 -8.33
CA TYR A 88 -0.77 -10.95 -8.29
C TYR A 88 -1.29 -9.98 -9.37
N PRO A 89 -1.67 -8.73 -9.02
CA PRO A 89 -2.29 -7.79 -9.94
C PRO A 89 -1.25 -7.09 -10.81
N VAL A 90 -0.80 -7.78 -11.87
CA VAL A 90 0.31 -7.34 -12.73
C VAL A 90 0.02 -5.99 -13.40
N GLU A 91 -1.20 -5.78 -13.89
CA GLU A 91 -1.53 -4.59 -14.68
C GLU A 91 -1.68 -3.35 -13.80
N GLU A 92 -2.32 -3.50 -12.63
CA GLU A 92 -2.49 -2.43 -11.64
C GLU A 92 -1.15 -2.02 -11.05
N MET A 93 -0.29 -2.99 -10.71
CA MET A 93 1.07 -2.68 -10.22
C MET A 93 1.94 -2.05 -11.30
N ARG A 94 1.86 -2.50 -12.55
CA ARG A 94 2.58 -1.85 -13.67
C ARG A 94 2.09 -0.42 -13.86
N HIS A 95 0.79 -0.19 -13.81
CA HIS A 95 0.21 1.15 -13.93
C HIS A 95 0.65 2.08 -12.79
N LEU A 96 0.59 1.60 -11.55
CA LEU A 96 1.03 2.35 -10.37
C LEU A 96 2.51 2.74 -10.47
N ILE A 97 3.38 1.79 -10.82
CA ILE A 97 4.82 2.04 -11.02
C ILE A 97 5.03 3.06 -12.13
N TYR A 98 4.36 2.91 -13.28
CA TYR A 98 4.46 3.85 -14.38
C TYR A 98 4.12 5.27 -13.94
N VAL A 99 2.97 5.47 -13.30
CA VAL A 99 2.55 6.80 -12.83
C VAL A 99 3.52 7.34 -11.78
N SER A 100 4.02 6.53 -10.86
CA SER A 100 4.96 6.99 -9.81
C SER A 100 6.25 7.62 -10.36
N THR A 101 6.71 7.17 -11.53
CA THR A 101 7.93 7.64 -12.19
C THR A 101 7.72 8.87 -13.07
N GLU A 102 6.47 9.25 -13.33
CA GLU A 102 6.18 10.46 -14.10
C GLU A 102 6.62 11.71 -13.32
N HIS A 103 7.15 12.68 -14.07
CA HIS A 103 7.55 14.00 -13.58
C HIS A 103 6.73 15.04 -14.35
N PRO A 104 5.48 15.31 -13.94
CA PRO A 104 4.61 16.22 -14.68
C PRO A 104 5.14 17.66 -14.63
N HIS A 105 4.88 18.42 -15.70
CA HIS A 105 5.02 19.88 -15.66
C HIS A 105 4.06 20.47 -14.59
N PRO A 106 4.40 21.58 -13.91
CA PRO A 106 3.57 22.16 -12.85
C PRO A 106 2.10 22.38 -13.24
N GLU A 107 1.85 22.76 -14.50
CA GLU A 107 0.50 22.97 -15.05
C GLU A 107 -0.33 21.67 -15.09
N ASN A 108 0.32 20.51 -15.19
CA ASN A 108 -0.30 19.19 -15.24
C ASN A 108 -0.22 18.44 -13.90
N ALA A 109 0.35 19.06 -12.86
CA ALA A 109 0.61 18.41 -11.58
C ALA A 109 -0.67 17.87 -10.93
N ARG A 110 -1.78 18.63 -11.01
CA ARG A 110 -3.08 18.20 -10.48
C ARG A 110 -3.62 16.97 -11.21
N GLY A 111 -3.62 16.99 -12.54
CA GLY A 111 -4.08 15.86 -13.34
C GLY A 111 -3.24 14.60 -13.12
N HIS A 112 -1.94 14.76 -12.90
CA HIS A 112 -1.06 13.66 -12.53
C HIS A 112 -1.41 13.10 -11.14
N VAL A 113 -1.57 13.95 -10.12
CA VAL A 113 -1.92 13.47 -8.76
C VAL A 113 -3.27 12.78 -8.72
N ASN A 114 -4.27 13.25 -9.48
CA ASN A 114 -5.55 12.54 -9.63
C ASN A 114 -5.36 11.13 -10.23
N ARG A 115 -4.61 11.01 -11.33
CA ARG A 115 -4.32 9.69 -11.93
C ARG A 115 -3.56 8.79 -10.96
N PHE A 116 -2.64 9.36 -10.19
CA PHE A 116 -1.87 8.61 -9.20
C PHE A 116 -2.75 8.12 -8.05
N ALA A 117 -3.62 8.97 -7.50
CA ALA A 117 -4.57 8.59 -6.47
C ALA A 117 -5.50 7.45 -6.94
N MET A 118 -6.00 7.53 -8.18
CA MET A 118 -6.81 6.46 -8.77
C MET A 118 -6.04 5.15 -8.91
N ALA A 119 -4.76 5.20 -9.31
CA ALA A 119 -3.91 4.01 -9.40
C ALA A 119 -3.65 3.38 -8.02
N ILE A 120 -3.46 4.20 -6.99
CA ILE A 120 -3.34 3.74 -5.60
C ILE A 120 -4.65 3.08 -5.17
N LEU A 121 -5.79 3.75 -5.31
CA LEU A 121 -7.09 3.19 -4.93
C LEU A 121 -7.37 1.85 -5.61
N ALA A 122 -7.07 1.71 -6.90
CA ALA A 122 -7.26 0.43 -7.60
C ALA A 122 -6.46 -0.72 -6.95
N VAL A 123 -5.25 -0.45 -6.45
CA VAL A 123 -4.46 -1.45 -5.71
C VAL A 123 -5.04 -1.67 -4.31
N LEU A 124 -5.48 -0.62 -3.63
CA LEU A 124 -6.09 -0.73 -2.29
C LEU A 124 -7.40 -1.53 -2.31
N ASP A 125 -8.24 -1.33 -3.33
CA ASP A 125 -9.50 -2.07 -3.51
C ASP A 125 -9.22 -3.57 -3.64
N LEU A 126 -8.18 -3.95 -4.40
CA LEU A 126 -7.76 -5.35 -4.53
C LEU A 126 -7.21 -5.95 -3.23
N MET A 127 -6.67 -5.13 -2.33
CA MET A 127 -6.22 -5.54 -0.99
C MET A 127 -7.39 -5.63 -0.01
N GLY A 128 -8.42 -4.78 -0.18
CA GLY A 128 -9.62 -4.73 0.66
C GLY A 128 -10.64 -5.82 0.35
N ASP A 129 -10.57 -6.43 -0.84
CA ASP A 129 -11.45 -7.52 -1.27
C ASP A 129 -11.08 -8.90 -0.66
N GLU A 130 -10.34 -8.93 0.46
CA GLU A 130 -10.39 -10.06 1.40
C GLU A 130 -11.72 -10.02 2.19
N GLY A 131 -12.83 -10.14 1.45
CA GLY A 131 -14.16 -10.32 2.00
C GLY A 131 -14.34 -11.73 2.58
N VAL A 132 -14.85 -11.74 3.82
CA VAL A 132 -15.44 -12.85 4.61
C VAL A 132 -14.48 -13.62 5.54
#